data_AF-A0A7R9CSC7-F1
#
_entry.id   AF-A0A7R9CSC7-F1
#
_cell.length_a   1.000
_cell.length_b   1.000
_cell.length_c   1.000
_cell.angle_alpha   90.00
_cell.angle_beta   90.00
_cell.angle_gamma   90.00
#
_symmetry.space_group_name_H-M   'P 1'
#
loop_
_entity.id
_entity.type
_entity.pdbx_description
1 polymer ?
#
loop_
_entity_poly.entity_id
_entity_poly.type
_entity_poly.pdbx_seq_one_letter_code
_entity_poly.pdbx_strand_id
1 'polypeptide(L)' 'MEESALTASVSGVVEQVNKLISVKPIKTRYNGEIGDVVVGRITEVQQKRWKVDTNSRLDSVLLLSSVNLPGGELVII' A
#
# COMPACT_ATOMS: atom_id res chain seq x y z
N MET A 1 26.11 9.51 -27.23
CA MET A 1 26.55 10.17 -25.98
C MET A 1 25.48 9.87 -24.95
N GLU A 2 25.61 8.74 -24.29
CA GLU A 2 24.60 8.20 -23.38
C GLU A 2 25.35 7.70 -22.15
N GLU A 3 25.89 8.63 -21.36
CA GLU A 3 26.77 8.29 -20.25
C GLU A 3 26.56 9.27 -19.09
N SER A 4 25.97 8.76 -18.00
CA SER A 4 25.83 9.37 -16.67
C SER A 4 24.80 10.48 -16.43
N ALA A 5 23.73 10.60 -17.23
CA ALA A 5 22.59 11.45 -16.86
C ALA A 5 21.44 10.62 -16.26
N LEU A 6 21.17 10.81 -14.96
CA LEU A 6 19.98 10.27 -14.30
C LEU A 6 18.77 11.15 -14.62
N THR A 7 17.85 10.64 -15.44
CA THR A 7 16.62 11.36 -15.81
C THR A 7 15.44 10.86 -14.98
N ALA A 8 14.61 11.78 -14.48
CA ALA A 8 13.41 11.44 -13.73
C ALA A 8 12.31 10.90 -14.66
N SER A 9 11.69 9.77 -14.30
CA SER A 9 10.56 9.19 -15.06
C SER A 9 9.20 9.80 -14.70
N VAL A 10 9.12 10.54 -13.59
CA VAL A 10 7.87 11.13 -13.08
C VAL A 10 8.07 12.60 -12.74
N SER A 11 7.01 13.41 -12.90
CA SER A 11 6.99 14.80 -12.43
C SER A 11 6.78 14.81 -10.91
N GLY A 12 7.79 15.28 -10.18
CA GLY A 12 7.83 15.17 -8.73
C GLY A 12 9.00 15.91 -8.09
N VAL A 13 9.07 15.83 -6.77
CA VAL A 13 10.19 16.35 -5.97
C VAL A 13 11.26 15.26 -5.86
N VAL A 14 12.53 15.62 -6.06
CA VAL A 14 13.65 14.70 -5.88
C VAL A 14 13.91 14.52 -4.38
N GLU A 15 13.79 13.28 -3.90
CA GLU A 15 14.18 12.87 -2.55
C GLU A 15 15.48 12.08 -2.64
N GLN A 16 16.55 12.61 -2.05
CA GLN A 16 17.85 11.94 -1.98
C GLN A 16 18.11 11.49 -0.53
N VAL A 17 18.13 10.19 -0.31
CA VAL A 17 18.43 9.57 0.98
C VAL A 17 19.69 8.73 0.83
N ASN A 18 20.82 9.22 1.36
CA ASN A 18 22.13 8.61 1.18
C ASN A 18 22.47 8.42 -0.32
N LYS A 19 22.71 7.17 -0.73
CA LYS A 19 23.01 6.78 -2.12
C LYS A 19 21.73 6.47 -2.93
N LEU A 20 20.55 6.64 -2.35
CA LEU A 20 19.27 6.44 -3.03
C LEU A 20 18.72 7.78 -3.51
N ILE A 21 18.55 7.92 -4.83
CA ILE A 21 17.84 9.03 -5.45
C ILE A 21 16.47 8.51 -5.87
N SER A 22 15.42 9.05 -5.30
CA SER A 22 14.03 8.74 -5.63
C SER A 22 13.32 10.02 -6.07
N VAL A 23 12.28 9.90 -6.88
CA VAL A 23 11.44 11.04 -7.28
C VAL A 23 10.04 10.79 -6.77
N LYS A 24 9.60 11.63 -5.83
CA LYS A 24 8.27 11.54 -5.22
C LYS A 24 7.26 12.33 -6.07
N PRO A 25 6.32 11.65 -6.76
CA PRO A 25 5.35 12.33 -7.61
C PRO A 25 4.38 13.20 -6.79
N ILE A 26 3.90 14.30 -7.38
CA ILE A 26 2.99 15.25 -6.72
C ILE A 26 1.61 14.64 -6.44
N LYS A 27 1.15 13.73 -7.31
CA LYS A 27 -0.09 12.97 -7.13
C LYS A 27 0.18 11.50 -7.36
N THR A 28 0.11 10.70 -6.31
CA THR A 28 0.16 9.25 -6.36
C THR A 28 -1.08 8.66 -5.71
N ARG A 29 -1.47 7.47 -6.15
CA ARG A 29 -2.41 6.63 -5.39
C ARG A 29 -1.79 6.28 -4.03
N TYR A 30 -2.63 5.88 -3.09
CA TYR A 30 -2.18 5.44 -1.79
C TYR A 30 -1.24 4.23 -1.95
N ASN A 31 -0.01 4.37 -1.43
CA ASN A 31 0.92 3.26 -1.25
C ASN A 31 0.91 2.94 0.25
N GLY A 32 0.44 1.76 0.61
CA GLY A 32 0.38 1.38 2.03
C GLY A 32 1.78 1.10 2.57
N GLU A 33 2.15 1.80 3.64
CA GLU A 33 3.31 1.47 4.44
C GLU A 33 2.93 0.64 5.66
N ILE A 34 3.92 -0.02 6.26
CA ILE A 34 3.70 -0.87 7.44
C ILE A 34 3.37 0.05 8.63
N GLY A 35 2.20 -0.19 9.25
CA GLY A 35 1.73 0.59 10.39
C GLY A 35 0.75 1.72 10.03
N ASP A 36 0.47 1.94 8.75
CA ASP A 36 -0.53 2.90 8.34
C ASP A 36 -1.95 2.42 8.70
N VAL A 37 -2.70 3.29 9.38
CA VAL A 37 -4.12 3.06 9.68
C VAL A 37 -4.95 3.66 8.56
N VAL A 38 -5.62 2.78 7.81
CA VAL A 38 -6.47 3.17 6.68
C VAL A 38 -7.93 2.81 6.91
N VAL A 39 -8.81 3.62 6.32
CA VAL A 39 -10.24 3.33 6.23
C VAL A 39 -10.54 2.97 4.79
N GLY A 40 -11.13 1.80 4.59
CA GLY A 40 -11.50 1.31 3.26
C GLY A 40 -12.89 0.67 3.26
N ARG A 41 -13.47 0.54 2.07
CA ARG A 41 -14.79 -0.06 1.88
C ARG A 41 -14.64 -1.51 1.44
N ILE A 42 -15.36 -2.43 2.07
CA ILE A 42 -15.36 -3.84 1.63
C ILE A 42 -16.02 -3.92 0.25
N THR A 43 -15.28 -4.45 -0.73
CA THR A 43 -15.77 -4.65 -2.10
C THR A 43 -16.32 -6.05 -2.30
N GLU A 44 -15.58 -7.07 -1.85
CA GLU A 44 -15.95 -8.48 -2.00
C GLU A 44 -15.57 -9.29 -0.77
N VAL A 45 -16.40 -10.30 -0.45
CA VAL A 45 -16.12 -11.28 0.59
C VAL A 45 -15.74 -12.60 -0.07
N GLN A 46 -14.52 -13.07 0.15
CA GLN A 46 -14.04 -14.38 -0.31
C GLN A 46 -13.89 -15.35 0.86
N GLN A 47 -13.62 -16.63 0.57
CA GLN A 47 -13.29 -17.61 1.59
C GLN A 47 -11.98 -17.21 2.30
N LYS A 48 -12.05 -17.01 3.62
CA LYS A 48 -10.93 -16.63 4.52
C LYS A 48 -10.35 -15.22 4.32
N ARG A 49 -10.84 -14.41 3.39
CA ARG A 49 -10.34 -13.05 3.15
C ARG A 49 -11.43 -12.12 2.62
N TRP A 50 -11.37 -10.86 2.99
CA TRP A 50 -12.21 -9.78 2.46
C TRP A 50 -11.35 -8.85 1.61
N LYS A 51 -11.86 -8.45 0.45
CA LYS A 51 -11.26 -7.38 -0.34
C LYS A 51 -11.79 -6.05 0.16
N VAL A 52 -10.88 -5.11 0.35
CA VAL A 52 -11.14 -3.77 0.86
C VAL A 52 -10.55 -2.77 -0.13
N ASP A 53 -11.36 -1.84 -0.60
CA ASP A 53 -10.91 -0.71 -1.41
C ASP A 53 -10.37 0.40 -0.50
N THR A 54 -9.07 0.65 -0.62
CA THR A 54 -8.31 1.68 0.09
C THR A 54 -7.74 2.74 -0.86
N ASN A 55 -8.29 2.86 -2.09
CA ASN A 55 -7.81 3.80 -3.12
C ASN A 55 -6.31 3.64 -3.48
N SER A 56 -5.79 2.43 -3.30
CA SER A 56 -4.45 2.02 -3.73
C SER A 56 -4.44 1.59 -5.20
N ARG A 57 -3.28 1.17 -5.71
CA ARG A 57 -3.17 0.57 -7.06
C ARG A 57 -3.85 -0.80 -7.15
N LEU A 58 -3.92 -1.52 -6.04
CA LEU A 58 -4.51 -2.84 -5.90
C LEU A 58 -5.50 -2.81 -4.73
N ASP A 59 -6.50 -3.68 -4.75
CA ASP A 59 -7.38 -3.89 -3.60
C ASP A 59 -6.57 -4.40 -2.40
N SER A 60 -6.83 -3.86 -1.23
CA SER A 60 -6.30 -4.40 0.01
C SER A 60 -7.00 -5.70 0.37
N VAL A 61 -6.26 -6.59 1.01
CA VAL A 61 -6.79 -7.88 1.47
C VAL A 61 -6.77 -7.88 2.98
N LEU A 62 -7.93 -8.11 3.56
CA LEU A 62 -8.13 -8.23 4.99
C LEU A 62 -8.46 -9.69 5.29
N LEU A 63 -7.49 -10.39 5.86
CA LEU A 63 -7.63 -11.81 6.20
C LEU A 63 -8.61 -11.96 7.35
N LEU A 64 -9.47 -12.98 7.32
CA LEU A 64 -10.42 -13.26 8.41
C LEU A 64 -9.70 -13.62 9.72
N SER A 65 -8.47 -14.14 9.65
CA SER A 65 -7.62 -14.37 10.83
C SER A 65 -7.20 -13.07 11.52
N SER A 66 -7.29 -11.93 10.84
CA SER A 66 -6.92 -10.61 11.35
C SER A 66 -8.12 -9.78 11.79
N VAL A 67 -9.29 -10.42 11.97
CA VAL A 67 -10.54 -9.75 12.38
C VAL A 67 -11.05 -10.32 13.68
N ASN A 68 -11.42 -9.44 14.60
CA ASN A 68 -12.12 -9.80 15.82
C ASN A 68 -13.61 -10.00 15.51
N LEU A 69 -14.02 -11.25 15.28
CA LEU A 69 -15.43 -11.61 15.20
C LEU A 69 -16.02 -11.63 16.62
N PRO A 70 -17.25 -11.11 16.82
CA PRO A 70 -17.96 -11.24 18.10
C PRO A 70 -18.26 -12.72 18.33
N GLY A 71 -17.40 -13.37 19.13
CA GLY A 71 -17.34 -14.83 19.28
C GLY A 71 -16.05 -15.35 19.96
N GLY A 72 -14.98 -14.55 20.00
CA GLY A 72 -13.98 -14.65 21.08
C GLY A 72 -12.86 -15.69 20.96
N GLU A 73 -12.63 -16.35 19.83
CA GLU A 73 -11.38 -17.08 19.64
C GLU A 73 -10.41 -16.28 18.77
N LEU A 74 -9.45 -15.62 19.44
CA LEU A 74 -8.17 -15.27 18.85
C LEU A 74 -7.49 -16.58 18.39
N VAL A 75 -7.73 -16.98 17.15
CA VAL A 75 -6.96 -18.07 16.54
C VAL A 75 -5.72 -17.45 15.89
N ILE A 76 -4.67 -17.36 16.69
CA ILE A 76 -3.31 -17.15 16.20
C ILE A 76 -2.90 -18.49 15.58
N ILE A 77 -2.84 -18.56 14.25
CA ILE A 77 -2.18 -19.63 13.48
C ILE A 77 -1.03 -19.02 12.69
#